data_AF-A0A853X6Z4-F1
#
_entry.id   AF-A0A853X6Z4-F1
#
_cell.length_a   1.000
_cell.length_b   1.000
_cell.length_c   1.000
_cell.angle_alpha   90.00
_cell.angle_beta   90.00
_cell.angle_gamma   90.00
#
_symmetry.space_group_name_H-M   'P 1'
#
loop_
_entity.id
_entity.type
_entity.pdbx_description
1 polymer ?
#
loop_
_entity_poly.entity_id
_entity_poly.type
_entity_poly.pdbx_seq_one_letter_code
_entity_poly.pdbx_strand_id
1 'polypeptide(L)'
;MNVVEAKKDLAIKTKRGLPIILAGVLFWIVMSIIGFALSEKQVVWVYLIGMGCVFPFGLMIAAILKIDMFAKGNPLGVLAGLIGGINVLNIPLVLLAYFQFPEWLPFVVAMLIGVHFIPYVWIYESKSYALLSVTAVYLLTFISLLIENKKADHYQQKSA
;
A
#
# COMPACT_ATOMS: atom_id res chain seq x y z
N MET A 1 9.33 14.05 26.78
CA MET A 1 8.25 14.12 25.78
C MET A 1 7.18 13.13 26.19
N ASN A 2 5.96 13.58 26.45
CA ASN A 2 4.83 12.67 26.69
C ASN A 2 4.31 12.09 25.35
N VAL A 3 3.36 11.15 25.40
CA VAL A 3 2.88 10.44 24.19
C VAL A 3 2.24 11.39 23.18
N VAL A 4 1.46 12.38 23.63
CA VAL A 4 0.77 13.33 22.75
C VAL A 4 1.78 14.22 22.03
N GLU A 5 2.77 14.74 22.75
CA GLU A 5 3.89 15.49 22.18
C GLU A 5 4.67 14.64 21.18
N ALA A 6 4.94 13.37 21.51
CA ALA A 6 5.68 12.46 20.65
C ALA A 6 4.96 12.20 19.33
N LYS A 7 3.64 11.97 19.35
CA LYS A 7 2.85 11.81 18.13
C LYS A 7 2.88 13.07 17.27
N LYS A 8 2.69 14.24 17.87
CA LYS A 8 2.70 15.53 17.15
C LYS A 8 4.06 15.82 16.53
N ASP A 9 5.14 15.66 17.29
CA ASP A 9 6.52 15.84 16.80
C ASP A 9 6.82 14.88 15.65
N LEU A 10 6.45 13.59 15.79
CA LEU A 10 6.63 12.58 14.75
C LEU A 10 5.87 12.94 13.47
N ALA A 11 4.60 13.33 13.59
CA ALA A 11 3.75 13.72 12.48
C ALA A 11 4.31 14.95 11.73
N ILE A 12 4.87 15.91 12.46
CA ILE A 12 5.48 17.12 11.87
C ILE A 12 6.77 16.77 11.14
N LYS A 13 7.70 16.04 11.79
CA LYS A 13 9.01 15.68 11.23
C LYS A 13 8.90 14.83 9.97
N THR A 14 8.05 13.80 10.02
CA THR A 14 7.86 12.86 8.90
C THR A 14 6.85 13.35 7.87
N LYS A 15 6.24 14.54 8.07
CA LYS A 15 5.07 15.01 7.32
C LYS A 15 3.96 13.96 7.23
N ARG A 16 3.71 13.26 8.34
CA ARG A 16 2.79 12.13 8.45
C ARG A 16 3.05 11.08 7.38
N GLY A 17 4.30 10.71 7.15
CA GLY A 17 4.69 9.70 6.17
C GLY A 17 4.35 10.02 4.70
N LEU A 18 4.06 11.29 4.37
CA LEU A 18 3.69 11.73 3.01
C LEU A 18 4.63 11.18 1.92
N PRO A 19 5.97 11.14 2.08
CA PRO A 19 6.85 10.59 1.06
C PRO A 19 6.54 9.13 0.68
N ILE A 20 6.17 8.30 1.66
CA ILE A 20 5.78 6.90 1.41
C ILE A 20 4.44 6.83 0.69
N ILE A 21 3.48 7.69 1.05
CA ILE A 21 2.18 7.76 0.37
C ILE A 21 2.35 8.16 -1.09
N LEU A 22 3.21 9.16 -1.38
CA LEU A 22 3.50 9.58 -2.75
C LEU A 22 4.17 8.46 -3.56
N ALA A 23 5.11 7.73 -2.97
CA ALA A 23 5.71 6.56 -3.61
C ALA A 23 4.68 5.46 -3.88
N GLY A 24 3.75 5.22 -2.96
CA GLY A 24 2.64 4.28 -3.14
C GLY A 24 1.68 4.71 -4.27
N VAL A 25 1.33 5.99 -4.36
CA VAL A 25 0.52 6.52 -5.46
C VAL A 25 1.24 6.33 -6.81
N LEU A 26 2.53 6.63 -6.87
CA LEU A 26 3.34 6.39 -8.06
C LEU A 26 3.35 4.91 -8.46
N PHE A 27 3.52 4.02 -7.49
CA PHE A 27 3.42 2.57 -7.72
C PHE A 27 2.07 2.19 -8.35
N TRP A 28 0.95 2.65 -7.80
CA TRP A 28 -0.37 2.33 -8.34
C TRP A 28 -0.63 2.91 -9.74
N ILE A 29 -0.10 4.10 -10.04
CA ILE A 29 -0.15 4.68 -11.40
C ILE A 29 0.61 3.80 -12.39
N VAL A 30 1.84 3.39 -12.03
CA VAL A 30 2.67 2.50 -12.86
C VAL A 30 1.98 1.16 -13.06
N MET A 31 1.43 0.56 -12.00
CA MET A 31 0.69 -0.70 -12.09
C MET A 31 -0.54 -0.60 -12.98
N SER A 32 -1.26 0.52 -12.92
CA SER A 32 -2.45 0.75 -13.76
C SER A 32 -2.08 0.79 -15.24
N ILE A 33 -0.97 1.46 -15.61
CA ILE A 33 -0.50 1.52 -17.00
C ILE A 33 -0.01 0.14 -17.46
N ILE A 34 0.81 -0.52 -16.64
CA ILE A 34 1.43 -1.80 -16.99
C ILE A 34 0.39 -2.93 -17.09
N GLY A 35 -0.67 -2.88 -16.27
CA GLY A 35 -1.76 -3.86 -16.30
C GLY A 35 -2.48 -3.93 -17.65
N PHE A 36 -2.49 -2.85 -18.45
CA PHE A 36 -3.03 -2.86 -19.82
C PHE A 36 -2.01 -3.29 -20.87
N ALA A 37 -0.71 -3.19 -20.58
CA ALA A 37 0.35 -3.37 -21.57
C ALA A 37 1.00 -4.77 -21.53
N LEU A 38 0.95 -5.46 -20.39
CA LEU A 38 1.67 -6.72 -20.17
C LEU A 38 0.73 -7.90 -19.88
N SER A 39 1.25 -9.11 -20.09
CA SER A 39 0.55 -10.35 -19.69
C SER A 39 0.49 -10.49 -18.17
N GLU A 40 -0.50 -11.25 -17.67
CA GLU A 40 -0.70 -11.49 -16.23
C GLU A 40 0.59 -11.95 -15.53
N LYS A 41 1.33 -12.88 -16.15
CA LYS A 41 2.60 -13.40 -15.62
C LYS A 41 3.68 -12.33 -15.45
N GLN A 42 3.71 -11.33 -16.34
CA GLN A 42 4.68 -10.23 -16.26
C GLN A 42 4.24 -9.18 -15.23
N VAL A 43 2.94 -8.88 -15.16
CA VAL A 43 2.36 -7.92 -14.21
C VAL A 43 2.71 -8.28 -12.76
N VAL A 44 2.71 -9.58 -12.42
CA VAL A 44 3.03 -10.04 -11.05
C VAL A 44 4.47 -9.70 -10.65
N TRP A 45 5.45 -9.89 -11.54
CA TRP A 45 6.83 -9.52 -11.24
C TRP A 45 6.99 -8.02 -11.02
N VAL A 46 6.23 -7.22 -11.77
CA VAL A 46 6.18 -5.77 -11.58
C VAL A 46 5.55 -5.41 -10.22
N TYR A 47 4.52 -6.13 -9.77
CA TYR A 47 3.99 -5.98 -8.41
C TYR A 47 5.05 -6.25 -7.34
N LEU A 48 5.74 -7.39 -7.42
CA LEU A 48 6.73 -7.80 -6.40
C LEU A 48 7.89 -6.80 -6.31
N ILE A 49 8.46 -6.42 -7.45
CA ILE A 49 9.56 -5.45 -7.52
C ILE A 49 9.05 -4.08 -7.09
N GLY A 50 7.93 -3.63 -7.66
CA GLY A 50 7.36 -2.31 -7.41
C GLY A 50 7.03 -2.08 -5.94
N MET A 51 6.44 -3.07 -5.26
CA MET A 51 6.17 -3.00 -3.82
C MET A 51 7.47 -2.87 -3.01
N GLY A 52 8.50 -3.65 -3.34
CA GLY A 52 9.81 -3.53 -2.72
C GLY A 52 10.44 -2.15 -2.92
N CYS A 53 10.15 -1.50 -4.04
CA CYS A 53 10.65 -0.16 -4.36
C CYS A 53 9.89 0.99 -3.68
N VAL A 54 8.68 0.78 -3.14
CA VAL A 54 7.90 1.86 -2.49
C VAL A 54 8.68 2.53 -1.37
N PHE A 55 9.33 1.75 -0.52
CA PHE A 55 10.09 2.30 0.62
C PHE A 55 11.35 3.07 0.17
N PRO A 56 12.25 2.50 -0.67
CA PRO A 56 13.38 3.24 -1.24
C PRO A 56 12.97 4.52 -1.97
N PHE A 57 11.92 4.48 -2.79
CA PHE A 57 11.42 5.67 -3.48
C PHE A 57 10.83 6.69 -2.51
N GLY A 58 10.15 6.24 -1.46
CA GLY A 58 9.66 7.12 -0.41
C GLY A 58 10.80 7.82 0.34
N LEU A 59 11.91 7.12 0.63
CA LEU A 59 13.12 7.74 1.18
C LEU A 59 13.76 8.73 0.20
N MET A 60 13.77 8.42 -1.09
CA MET A 60 14.27 9.33 -2.13
C MET A 60 13.42 10.61 -2.20
N ILE A 61 12.09 10.49 -2.20
CA ILE A 61 11.16 11.62 -2.16
C ILE A 61 11.39 12.43 -0.87
N ALA A 62 11.56 11.77 0.26
CA ALA A 62 11.85 12.45 1.52
C ALA A 62 13.16 13.23 1.47
N ALA A 63 14.21 12.67 0.88
CA ALA A 63 15.50 13.35 0.70
C ALA A 63 15.35 14.61 -0.19
N ILE A 64 14.63 14.50 -1.31
CA ILE A 64 14.34 15.64 -2.22
C ILE A 64 13.57 16.74 -1.48
N LEU A 65 12.56 16.36 -0.69
CA LEU A 65 11.72 17.29 0.06
C LEU A 65 12.32 17.73 1.41
N LYS A 66 13.51 17.24 1.76
CA LYS A 66 14.20 17.50 3.05
C LYS A 66 13.32 17.15 4.27
N ILE A 67 12.59 16.02 4.18
CA ILE A 67 11.72 15.51 5.24
C ILE A 67 12.49 14.48 6.08
N ASP A 68 12.42 14.62 7.41
CA ASP A 68 13.05 13.66 8.34
C ASP A 68 12.13 12.46 8.55
N MET A 69 12.34 11.41 7.75
CA MET A 69 11.59 10.15 7.85
C MET A 69 11.98 9.30 9.06
N PHE A 70 13.16 9.51 9.64
CA PHE A 70 13.64 8.73 10.77
C PHE A 70 13.25 9.35 12.12
N ALA A 71 12.86 10.63 12.11
CA ALA A 71 12.42 11.39 13.28
C ALA A 71 13.36 11.19 14.48
N LYS A 72 14.67 11.43 14.26
CA LYS A 72 15.69 11.17 15.28
C LYS A 72 15.34 11.89 16.59
N GLY A 73 15.51 11.18 17.71
CA GLY A 73 15.16 11.67 19.05
C GLY A 73 13.67 11.60 19.41
N ASN A 74 12.81 11.13 18.51
CA ASN A 74 11.41 10.85 18.84
C ASN A 74 11.24 9.39 19.33
N PRO A 75 10.65 9.15 20.52
CA PRO A 75 10.50 7.80 21.07
C PRO A 75 9.56 6.89 20.25
N LEU A 76 8.72 7.45 19.39
CA LEU A 76 7.81 6.71 18.50
C LEU A 76 8.38 6.48 17.10
N GLY A 77 9.57 7.01 16.77
CA GLY A 77 10.17 6.88 15.43
C GLY A 77 10.40 5.42 15.04
N VAL A 78 10.96 4.61 15.95
CA VAL A 78 11.17 3.17 15.73
C VAL A 78 9.84 2.44 15.56
N LEU A 79 8.83 2.78 16.37
CA LEU A 79 7.50 2.17 16.27
C LEU A 79 6.86 2.47 14.89
N ALA A 80 6.96 3.71 14.41
CA ALA A 80 6.48 4.07 13.07
C ALA A 80 7.17 3.24 11.98
N GLY A 81 8.50 3.08 12.09
CA GLY A 81 9.28 2.23 11.18
C GLY A 81 8.85 0.77 11.23
N LEU A 82 8.61 0.21 12.42
CA LEU A 82 8.14 -1.18 12.59
C LEU A 82 6.75 -1.39 11.99
N ILE A 83 5.83 -0.45 12.19
CA ILE A 83 4.50 -0.48 11.57
C ILE A 83 4.63 -0.51 10.04
N GLY A 84 5.50 0.31 9.45
CA GLY A 84 5.76 0.27 8.01
C GLY A 84 6.41 -1.03 7.55
N GLY A 85 7.35 -1.55 8.34
CA GLY A 85 8.11 -2.77 8.07
C GLY A 85 7.27 -4.06 8.14
N ILE A 86 6.10 -4.05 8.78
CA ILE A 86 5.23 -5.24 8.88
C ILE A 86 4.82 -5.78 7.50
N ASN A 87 4.78 -4.92 6.48
CA ASN A 87 4.46 -5.31 5.11
C ASN A 87 5.50 -6.28 4.50
N VAL A 88 6.73 -6.34 5.02
CA VAL A 88 7.71 -7.35 4.60
C VAL A 88 7.24 -8.76 4.97
N LEU A 89 6.56 -8.91 6.11
CA LEU A 89 6.01 -10.19 6.54
C LEU A 89 4.83 -10.65 5.68
N ASN A 90 4.26 -9.76 4.87
CA ASN A 90 3.18 -10.08 3.95
C ASN A 90 3.69 -10.72 2.64
N ILE A 91 5.00 -10.68 2.34
CA ILE A 91 5.58 -11.20 1.10
C ILE A 91 5.22 -12.68 0.85
N PRO A 92 5.31 -13.61 1.82
CA PRO A 92 4.92 -15.01 1.60
C PRO A 92 3.45 -15.17 1.16
N LEU A 93 2.54 -14.37 1.72
CA LEU A 93 1.13 -14.41 1.34
C LEU A 93 0.90 -13.88 -0.08
N VAL A 94 1.62 -12.83 -0.49
CA VAL A 94 1.60 -12.33 -1.86
C VAL A 94 2.13 -13.38 -2.84
N LEU A 95 3.21 -14.07 -2.48
CA LEU A 95 3.76 -15.15 -3.31
C LEU A 95 2.79 -16.34 -3.41
N LEU A 96 2.15 -16.71 -2.30
CA LEU A 96 1.10 -17.74 -2.32
C LEU A 96 -0.05 -17.34 -3.25
N ALA A 97 -0.53 -16.11 -3.14
CA ALA A 97 -1.58 -15.59 -4.01
C ALA A 97 -1.17 -15.62 -5.47
N TYR A 98 0.07 -15.27 -5.78
CA TYR A 98 0.60 -15.39 -7.14
C TYR A 98 0.57 -16.82 -7.68
N PHE A 99 1.04 -17.80 -6.89
CA PHE A 99 1.16 -19.18 -7.38
C PHE A 99 -0.18 -19.92 -7.43
N GLN A 100 -1.18 -19.50 -6.65
CA GLN A 100 -2.46 -20.22 -6.51
C GLN A 100 -3.64 -19.49 -7.14
N PHE A 101 -3.67 -18.16 -7.12
CA PHE A 101 -4.79 -17.33 -7.57
C PHE A 101 -4.30 -15.94 -8.06
N PRO A 102 -3.47 -15.89 -9.13
CA PRO A 102 -2.83 -14.65 -9.59
C PRO A 102 -3.80 -13.54 -9.98
N GLU A 103 -5.02 -13.89 -10.40
CA GLU A 103 -6.11 -12.96 -10.72
C GLU A 103 -6.61 -12.17 -9.51
N TRP A 104 -6.46 -12.71 -8.30
CA TRP A 104 -6.81 -12.05 -7.03
C TRP A 104 -5.64 -11.26 -6.43
N LEU A 105 -4.46 -11.28 -7.05
CA LEU A 105 -3.27 -10.62 -6.50
C LEU A 105 -3.47 -9.11 -6.24
N PRO A 106 -4.08 -8.32 -7.14
CA PRO A 106 -4.33 -6.89 -6.87
C PRO A 106 -5.20 -6.68 -5.63
N PHE A 107 -6.22 -7.52 -5.43
CA PHE A 107 -7.11 -7.48 -4.28
C PHE A 107 -6.35 -7.83 -2.97
N VAL A 108 -5.55 -8.90 -2.98
CA VAL A 108 -4.75 -9.30 -1.82
C VAL A 108 -3.79 -8.19 -1.41
N VAL A 109 -3.06 -7.59 -2.36
CA VAL A 109 -2.13 -6.49 -2.11
C VAL A 109 -2.86 -5.26 -1.56
N ALA A 110 -4.00 -4.90 -2.16
CA ALA A 110 -4.84 -3.79 -1.73
C ALA A 110 -5.31 -3.92 -0.28
N MET A 111 -5.80 -5.11 0.07
CA MET A 111 -6.24 -5.46 1.43
C MET A 111 -5.11 -5.32 2.45
N LEU A 112 -3.95 -5.90 2.16
CA LEU A 112 -2.80 -5.90 3.06
C LEU A 112 -2.31 -4.47 3.32
N ILE A 113 -2.18 -3.66 2.27
CA ILE A 113 -1.79 -2.24 2.38
C ILE A 113 -2.86 -1.44 3.14
N GLY A 114 -4.13 -1.67 2.85
CA GLY A 114 -5.26 -0.97 3.46
C GLY A 114 -5.32 -1.18 4.97
N VAL A 115 -5.20 -2.42 5.44
CA VAL A 115 -5.17 -2.73 6.87
C VAL A 115 -3.95 -2.11 7.56
N HIS A 116 -2.79 -2.11 6.90
CA HIS A 116 -1.57 -1.51 7.42
C HIS A 116 -1.68 0.00 7.71
N PHE A 117 -2.62 0.71 7.08
CA PHE A 117 -2.83 2.13 7.36
C PHE A 117 -3.51 2.40 8.71
N ILE A 118 -4.16 1.41 9.32
CA ILE A 118 -4.92 1.60 10.58
C ILE A 118 -4.03 2.08 11.74
N PRO A 119 -2.87 1.47 12.05
CA PRO A 119 -2.00 1.95 13.12
C PRO A 119 -1.54 3.40 12.92
N TYR A 120 -1.45 3.86 11.66
CA TYR A 120 -1.07 5.24 11.36
C TYR A 120 -2.16 6.27 11.69
N VAL A 121 -3.43 5.85 11.79
CA VAL A 121 -4.51 6.71 12.33
C VAL A 121 -4.16 7.16 13.75
N TRP A 122 -3.65 6.24 14.57
CA TRP A 122 -3.28 6.52 15.95
C TRP A 122 -1.94 7.25 16.07
N ILE A 123 -0.93 6.85 15.30
CA ILE A 123 0.44 7.41 15.47
C ILE A 123 0.58 8.82 14.89
N TYR A 124 -0.16 9.15 13.83
CA TYR A 124 -0.16 10.47 13.20
C TYR A 124 -1.37 11.33 13.53
N GLU A 125 -2.31 10.81 14.32
CA GLU A 125 -3.59 11.45 14.65
C GLU A 125 -4.28 12.05 13.43
N SER A 126 -4.34 11.26 12.35
CA SER A 126 -4.77 11.72 11.03
C SER A 126 -5.90 10.85 10.49
N LYS A 127 -7.08 11.46 10.35
CA LYS A 127 -8.26 10.81 9.76
C LYS A 127 -8.05 10.38 8.30
N SER A 128 -7.11 11.02 7.59
CA SER A 128 -6.76 10.65 6.22
C SER A 128 -6.28 9.21 6.12
N TYR A 129 -5.61 8.67 7.15
CA TYR A 129 -5.20 7.26 7.16
C TYR A 129 -6.38 6.29 7.32
N ALA A 130 -7.44 6.69 8.03
CA ALA A 130 -8.67 5.90 8.11
C ALA A 130 -9.37 5.89 6.75
N LEU A 131 -9.43 7.05 6.08
CA LEU A 131 -9.98 7.15 4.73
C LEU A 131 -9.18 6.29 3.73
N LEU A 132 -7.84 6.37 3.75
CA LEU A 132 -6.98 5.54 2.90
C LEU A 132 -7.20 4.05 3.17
N SER A 133 -7.30 3.65 4.43
CA SER A 133 -7.55 2.25 4.81
C SER A 133 -8.89 1.74 4.28
N VAL A 134 -9.99 2.44 4.60
CA VAL A 134 -11.35 2.07 4.18
C VAL A 134 -11.45 2.08 2.66
N THR A 135 -10.91 3.11 2.00
CA THR A 135 -10.94 3.21 0.54
C THR A 135 -10.15 2.06 -0.10
N ALA A 136 -8.90 1.82 0.33
CA ALA A 136 -8.09 0.74 -0.22
C ALA A 136 -8.75 -0.63 -0.05
N VAL A 137 -9.37 -0.91 1.11
CA VAL A 137 -10.06 -2.19 1.35
C VAL A 137 -11.35 -2.27 0.53
N TYR A 138 -12.32 -1.40 0.78
CA TYR A 138 -13.67 -1.59 0.26
C TYR A 138 -13.82 -1.20 -1.20
N LEU A 139 -13.14 -0.16 -1.68
CA LEU A 139 -13.22 0.24 -3.08
C LEU A 139 -12.60 -0.83 -3.98
N LEU A 140 -11.44 -1.36 -3.61
CA LEU A 140 -10.76 -2.38 -4.42
C LEU A 140 -11.49 -3.72 -4.33
N THR A 141 -12.05 -4.08 -3.16
CA THR A 141 -12.98 -5.23 -3.06
C THR A 141 -14.15 -5.08 -4.05
N PHE A 142 -14.81 -3.93 -4.06
CA PHE A 142 -15.96 -3.68 -4.90
C PHE A 142 -15.60 -3.73 -6.40
N ILE A 143 -14.50 -3.10 -6.80
CA ILE A 143 -14.00 -3.15 -8.18
C ILE A 143 -13.68 -4.60 -8.60
N SER A 144 -12.99 -5.36 -7.76
CA SER A 144 -12.67 -6.76 -8.03
C SER A 144 -13.94 -7.61 -8.24
N LEU A 145 -14.95 -7.44 -7.38
CA LEU A 145 -16.23 -8.16 -7.53
C LEU A 145 -16.99 -7.78 -8.80
N LEU A 146 -16.95 -6.51 -9.21
CA LEU A 146 -17.57 -6.07 -10.47
C LEU A 146 -16.89 -6.67 -11.70
N ILE A 147 -15.56 -6.81 -11.67
CA ILE A 147 -14.79 -7.43 -12.75
C ILE A 147 -15.14 -8.92 -12.86
N GLU A 148 -15.22 -9.61 -11.72
CA GLU A 148 -15.53 -11.05 -11.69
C GLU A 148 -16.94 -11.34 -12.20
N ASN A 149 -17.94 -10.56 -11.77
CA ASN A 149 -19.32 -10.72 -12.26
C ASN A 149 -19.41 -10.53 -13.78
N LYS A 150 -18.73 -9.54 -14.35
CA LYS A 150 -18.70 -9.35 -15.82
C LYS A 150 -18.03 -10.50 -16.56
N LYS A 151 -17.00 -11.12 -15.98
CA LYS A 151 -16.38 -12.32 -16.55
C LYS A 151 -17.38 -13.47 -16.57
N ALA A 152 -18.07 -13.72 -15.46
CA ALA A 152 -19.07 -14.79 -15.34
C ALA A 152 -20.18 -14.66 -16.39
N ASP A 153 -20.74 -13.46 -16.56
CA ASP A 153 -21.78 -13.19 -17.56
C ASP A 153 -21.29 -13.47 -18.99
N HIS A 154 -20.07 -13.05 -19.32
CA HIS A 154 -19.46 -13.28 -20.63
C HIS A 154 -19.22 -14.78 -20.90
N TYR A 155 -18.85 -15.58 -19.89
CA TYR A 155 -18.72 -17.03 -20.05
C TYR A 155 -20.07 -17.70 -20.32
N GLN A 156 -21.12 -17.32 -19.59
CA GLN A 156 -22.46 -17.90 -19.79
C GLN A 156 -23.03 -17.58 -21.18
N GLN A 157 -22.80 -16.37 -21.68
CA GLN A 157 -23.24 -15.97 -23.02
C GLN A 157 -22.52 -16.71 -24.16
N LYS A 158 -21.29 -17.20 -23.92
CA LYS A 158 -20.51 -17.95 -24.92
C LYS A 158 -20.83 -19.45 -24.93
N SER A 159 -21.49 -19.96 -23.89
CA SER A 159 -21.89 -21.36 -23.72
C SER A 159 -23.34 -21.66 -24.11
N ALA A 160 -24.11 -20.62 -24.46
CA ALA A 160 -25.48 -20.71 -24.99
C ALA A 160 -25.47 -20.56 -26.51
#